data_AF-A0A9E7MA14-F1
#
_entry.id   AF-A0A9E7MA14-F1
#
_cell.length_a   1.000
_cell.length_b   1.000
_cell.length_c   1.000
_cell.angle_alpha   90.00
_cell.angle_beta   90.00
_cell.angle_gamma   90.00
#
_symmetry.space_group_name_H-M   'P 1'
#
loop_
_entity.id
_entity.type
_entity.pdbx_description
1 polymer ?
#
loop_
_entity_poly.entity_id
_entity_poly.type
_entity_poly.pdbx_seq_one_letter_code
_entity_poly.pdbx_strand_id
1 'polypeptide(L)'
;MYELTEEYKLRKITKYELDMVNEREDLLIIPPSSRAGPCGNDCVFCYLLQNPPQMIYRVAKHDTLNDPELEKRIAYARKNYDLWIRVTDTSANVRFDERRIETLYKAGLDEIQISLHTTKRKVRVELMRNKNAEKIIDLLPKVVEHFRTIADIILVPGYNVRDIGEILRKLDEFGVHEVRLFPIGVTRFSKTRPLSKEELQYVKRIVEEGQKNLDIKIVIPPIFQSLLGEFMLPFEPFEIESEFPVYIFTGELAYPEIKRLFPKLEVIMVKNEFFGGNIGTAGLLTAQDVLREVKKLPEVELGVIFLPELMFYGDLTLDGWKKSDLFNKILVEKGYVVETALEPQEIPKMLERF
;
A
#
# COMPACT_ATOMS: atom_id res chain seq x y z
N MET A 1 3.79 -19.11 4.79
CA MET A 1 2.84 -18.17 5.44
C MET A 1 2.75 -18.63 6.89
N TYR A 2 3.45 -17.99 7.82
CA TYR A 2 3.35 -18.35 9.24
C TYR A 2 2.37 -17.38 9.88
N GLU A 3 1.14 -17.83 10.13
CA GLU A 3 0.20 -17.13 11.00
C GLU A 3 0.66 -17.36 12.44
N LEU A 4 1.33 -16.37 13.01
CA LEU A 4 1.78 -16.44 14.39
C LEU A 4 0.58 -16.09 15.29
N THR A 5 0.07 -17.13 15.97
CA THR A 5 -1.04 -17.17 16.94
C THR A 5 -2.11 -16.07 16.78
N GLU A 6 -3.32 -16.45 16.33
CA GLU A 6 -4.52 -15.61 16.26
C GLU A 6 -4.74 -14.74 17.52
N GLU A 7 -4.40 -15.27 18.70
CA GLU A 7 -4.56 -14.59 19.99
C GLU A 7 -3.80 -13.24 20.06
N TYR A 8 -2.57 -13.19 19.54
CA TYR A 8 -1.71 -11.99 19.62
C TYR A 8 -1.57 -11.25 18.28
N LYS A 9 -2.17 -11.78 17.21
CA LYS A 9 -2.17 -11.23 15.85
C LYS A 9 -0.76 -10.86 15.42
N LEU A 10 0.14 -11.82 15.32
CA LEU A 10 1.52 -11.61 14.88
C LEU A 10 1.63 -12.08 13.42
N ARG A 11 2.33 -11.35 12.55
CA ARG A 11 2.48 -11.78 11.15
C ARG A 11 3.77 -11.30 10.50
N LYS A 12 4.29 -12.10 9.57
CA LYS A 12 5.29 -11.69 8.59
C LYS A 12 4.55 -10.96 7.45
N ILE A 13 4.98 -9.75 7.12
CA ILE A 13 4.42 -8.99 5.99
C ILE A 13 5.15 -9.40 4.71
N THR A 14 4.41 -9.47 3.62
CA THR A 14 4.96 -9.77 2.30
C THR A 14 5.45 -8.50 1.59
N LYS A 15 6.41 -8.63 0.67
CA LYS A 15 6.85 -7.49 -0.17
C LYS A 15 5.69 -6.84 -0.92
N TYR A 16 4.67 -7.61 -1.33
CA TYR A 16 3.50 -7.11 -2.07
C TYR A 16 2.61 -6.19 -1.23
N GLU A 17 2.41 -6.52 0.04
CA GLU A 17 1.68 -5.66 0.98
C GLU A 17 2.39 -4.31 1.22
N LEU A 18 3.68 -4.21 0.88
CA LEU A 18 4.49 -3.01 1.03
C LEU A 18 4.87 -2.39 -0.32
N ASP A 19 4.10 -2.67 -1.37
CA ASP A 19 4.35 -2.16 -2.72
C ASP A 19 5.78 -2.49 -3.21
N MET A 20 6.17 -3.76 -3.05
CA MET A 20 7.47 -4.33 -3.39
C MET A 20 8.68 -3.69 -2.69
N VAL A 21 8.47 -2.96 -1.59
CA VAL A 21 9.57 -2.50 -0.74
C VAL A 21 10.20 -3.72 -0.05
N ASN A 22 11.52 -3.88 -0.23
CA ASN A 22 12.29 -4.95 0.42
C ASN A 22 12.44 -4.67 1.92
N GLU A 23 12.13 -5.69 2.72
CA GLU A 23 12.25 -5.69 4.17
C GLU A 23 13.23 -6.75 4.64
N ARG A 24 13.58 -6.71 5.93
CA ARG A 24 14.42 -7.75 6.54
C ARG A 24 13.69 -9.10 6.54
N GLU A 25 14.45 -10.18 6.35
CA GLU A 25 13.89 -11.54 6.34
C GLU A 25 13.46 -12.01 7.73
N ASP A 26 14.09 -11.49 8.78
CA ASP A 26 13.86 -11.74 10.20
C ASP A 26 12.84 -10.78 10.85
N LEU A 27 12.06 -10.06 10.04
CA LEU A 27 11.11 -9.06 10.51
C LEU A 27 9.79 -9.68 11.00
N LEU A 28 9.43 -9.36 12.25
CA LEU A 28 8.12 -9.58 12.84
C LEU A 28 7.39 -8.25 13.01
N ILE A 29 6.22 -8.10 12.38
CA ILE A 29 5.40 -6.91 12.53
C ILE A 29 4.26 -7.19 13.50
N ILE A 30 4.05 -6.25 14.43
CA ILE A 30 2.89 -6.22 15.30
C ILE A 30 1.82 -5.35 14.64
N PRO A 31 0.81 -5.94 13.97
CA PRO A 31 -0.28 -5.21 13.35
C PRO A 31 -1.20 -4.57 14.40
N PRO A 32 -2.02 -3.58 14.00
CA PRO A 32 -3.11 -3.10 14.83
C PRO A 32 -4.02 -4.25 15.26
N SER A 33 -4.38 -4.30 16.55
CA SER A 33 -5.37 -5.26 17.04
C SER A 33 -6.78 -4.69 16.91
N SER A 34 -7.79 -5.56 16.97
CA SER A 34 -9.20 -5.13 17.08
C SER A 34 -9.51 -4.43 18.41
N ARG A 35 -8.59 -4.49 19.39
CA ARG A 35 -8.70 -3.80 20.69
C ARG A 35 -8.05 -2.42 20.67
N ALA A 36 -7.36 -2.07 19.59
CA ALA A 36 -6.77 -0.74 19.43
C ALA A 36 -7.85 0.34 19.54
N GLY A 37 -7.57 1.40 20.31
CA GLY A 37 -8.48 2.55 20.38
C GLY A 37 -8.60 3.29 19.04
N PRO A 38 -9.60 4.19 18.91
CA PRO A 38 -9.81 4.94 17.68
C PRO A 38 -8.64 5.89 17.38
N CYS A 39 -8.31 6.08 16.10
CA CYS A 39 -7.39 7.11 15.65
C CYS A 39 -8.03 8.50 15.77
N GLY A 40 -7.32 9.45 16.37
CA GLY A 40 -7.82 10.80 16.64
C GLY A 40 -7.59 11.81 15.50
N ASN A 41 -7.04 11.40 14.36
CA ASN A 41 -6.68 12.30 13.26
C ASN A 41 -7.73 12.31 12.15
N ASP A 42 -8.15 13.46 11.62
CA ASP A 42 -9.06 13.54 10.47
C ASP A 42 -8.28 13.89 9.19
N CYS A 43 -7.22 13.12 8.91
CA CYS A 43 -6.25 13.49 7.87
C CYS A 43 -6.91 13.74 6.50
N VAL A 44 -6.46 14.76 5.79
CA VAL A 44 -6.96 15.13 4.46
C VAL A 44 -6.75 14.04 3.40
N PHE A 45 -5.80 13.14 3.66
CA PHE A 45 -5.42 12.00 2.83
C PHE A 45 -5.84 10.65 3.43
N CYS A 46 -6.64 10.64 4.50
CA CYS A 46 -7.02 9.40 5.18
C CYS A 46 -7.84 8.50 4.23
N TYR A 47 -7.26 7.36 3.84
CA TYR A 47 -7.90 6.40 2.93
C TYR A 47 -9.29 5.95 3.42
N LEU A 48 -9.45 5.74 4.73
CA LEU A 48 -10.72 5.31 5.32
C LEU A 48 -11.86 6.32 5.16
N LEU A 49 -11.54 7.61 5.02
CA LEU A 49 -12.53 8.69 4.88
C LEU A 49 -12.90 9.01 3.44
N GLN A 50 -12.23 8.37 2.47
CA GLN A 50 -12.45 8.55 1.04
C GLN A 50 -12.98 7.28 0.36
N ASN A 51 -13.41 6.30 1.16
CA ASN A 51 -13.99 5.05 0.67
C ASN A 51 -15.43 5.28 0.14
N PRO A 52 -15.82 4.60 -0.97
CA PRO A 52 -17.18 4.63 -1.47
C PRO A 52 -18.18 4.11 -0.42
N PRO A 53 -19.39 4.71 -0.30
CA PRO A 53 -20.41 4.24 0.63
C PRO A 53 -20.80 2.77 0.45
N GLN A 54 -20.70 2.28 -0.79
CA GLN A 54 -21.03 0.92 -1.22
C GLN A 54 -19.94 -0.11 -0.90
N MET A 55 -18.75 0.32 -0.46
CA MET A 55 -17.65 -0.60 -0.10
C MET A 55 -18.07 -1.48 1.06
N ILE A 56 -17.93 -2.81 0.89
CA ILE A 56 -18.32 -3.78 1.92
C ILE A 56 -17.34 -3.77 3.10
N TYR A 57 -16.08 -3.46 2.83
CA TYR A 57 -15.02 -3.41 3.84
C TYR A 57 -15.00 -2.03 4.49
N ARG A 58 -15.69 -1.92 5.62
CA ARG A 58 -15.60 -0.75 6.49
C ARG A 58 -14.57 -1.01 7.58
N VAL A 59 -13.34 -0.59 7.31
CA VAL A 59 -12.27 -0.70 8.31
C VAL A 59 -12.47 0.37 9.37
N ALA A 60 -12.60 -0.07 10.61
CA ALA A 60 -12.67 0.83 11.73
C ALA A 60 -11.34 1.58 11.90
N LYS A 61 -11.44 2.87 12.20
CA LYS A 61 -10.31 3.78 12.21
C LYS A 61 -9.55 3.64 13.52
N HIS A 62 -8.63 2.69 13.57
CA HIS A 62 -7.82 2.36 14.74
C HIS A 62 -6.38 2.85 14.63
N ASP A 63 -5.70 2.93 15.77
CA ASP A 63 -4.30 3.33 15.89
C ASP A 63 -3.56 2.27 16.73
N THR A 64 -2.48 1.70 16.20
CA THR A 64 -1.70 0.65 16.86
C THR A 64 -1.18 1.11 18.23
N LEU A 65 -0.76 2.37 18.38
CA LEU A 65 -0.27 2.92 19.64
C LEU A 65 -1.39 3.09 20.68
N ASN A 66 -2.66 3.10 20.27
CA ASN A 66 -3.81 3.07 21.17
C ASN A 66 -4.20 1.67 21.64
N ASP A 67 -3.46 0.62 21.26
CA ASP A 67 -3.67 -0.72 21.80
C ASP A 67 -3.21 -0.79 23.28
N PRO A 68 -4.13 -1.04 24.23
CA PRO A 68 -3.78 -1.11 25.66
C PRO A 68 -2.90 -2.32 26.00
N GLU A 69 -2.83 -3.31 25.11
CA GLU A 69 -2.05 -4.54 25.29
C GLU A 69 -0.76 -4.53 24.45
N LEU A 70 -0.40 -3.41 23.81
CA LEU A 70 0.72 -3.34 22.87
C LEU A 70 2.04 -3.82 23.50
N GLU A 71 2.40 -3.33 24.70
CA GLU A 71 3.62 -3.75 25.39
C GLU A 71 3.62 -5.25 25.71
N LYS A 72 2.45 -5.83 26.06
CA LYS A 72 2.34 -7.26 26.31
C LYS A 72 2.57 -8.06 25.03
N ARG A 73 2.04 -7.59 23.89
CA ARG A 73 2.23 -8.22 22.58
C ARG A 73 3.70 -8.17 22.16
N ILE A 74 4.38 -7.03 22.37
CA ILE A 74 5.82 -6.88 22.12
C ILE A 74 6.62 -7.81 23.04
N ALA A 75 6.36 -7.79 24.35
CA ALA A 75 7.07 -8.63 25.31
C ALA A 75 6.87 -10.13 25.04
N TYR A 76 5.65 -10.53 24.63
CA TYR A 76 5.37 -11.88 24.18
C TYR A 76 6.19 -12.23 22.93
N ALA A 77 6.19 -11.37 21.92
CA ALA A 77 6.96 -11.59 20.70
C ALA A 77 8.46 -11.73 21.02
N ARG A 78 9.02 -10.84 21.86
CA ARG A 78 10.42 -10.89 22.28
C ARG A 78 10.77 -12.15 23.06
N LYS A 79 9.85 -12.66 23.89
CA LYS A 79 10.07 -13.87 24.69
C LYS A 79 10.04 -15.15 23.85
N ASN A 80 9.22 -15.18 22.79
CA ASN A 80 8.96 -16.40 22.03
C ASN A 80 9.69 -16.46 20.67
N TYR A 81 10.17 -15.32 20.17
CA TYR A 81 10.83 -15.25 18.87
C TYR A 81 12.11 -14.43 18.96
N ASP A 82 13.19 -14.97 18.39
CA ASP A 82 14.43 -14.23 18.14
C ASP A 82 14.34 -13.53 16.78
N LEU A 83 13.43 -12.55 16.70
CA LEU A 83 13.14 -11.80 15.49
C LEU A 83 13.26 -10.30 15.75
N TRP A 84 13.42 -9.54 14.67
CA TRP A 84 13.39 -8.08 14.70
C TRP A 84 11.93 -7.61 14.81
N ILE A 85 11.58 -6.91 15.88
CA ILE A 85 10.19 -6.55 16.20
C ILE A 85 9.93 -5.11 15.78
N ARG A 86 8.96 -4.94 14.87
CA ARG A 86 8.48 -3.63 14.44
C ARG A 86 7.03 -3.39 14.83
N VAL A 87 6.75 -2.17 15.28
CA VAL A 87 5.41 -1.60 15.36
C VAL A 87 5.24 -0.59 14.24
N THR A 88 4.18 -0.75 13.46
CA THR A 88 3.76 0.24 12.45
C THR A 88 2.59 1.03 12.99
N ASP A 89 2.77 2.34 13.04
CA ASP A 89 1.79 3.31 13.48
C ASP A 89 1.46 4.33 12.39
N THR A 90 0.16 4.44 12.12
CA THR A 90 -0.41 5.24 11.03
C THR A 90 -0.91 6.61 11.50
N SER A 91 -0.71 6.98 12.77
CA SER A 91 -1.47 8.05 13.42
C SER A 91 -0.68 8.89 14.42
N ALA A 92 0.32 8.31 15.09
CA ALA A 92 1.47 8.97 15.71
C ALA A 92 1.19 10.15 16.64
N ASN A 93 0.06 10.19 17.35
CA ASN A 93 -0.25 11.33 18.21
C ASN A 93 -1.22 11.07 19.37
N VAL A 94 -2.12 10.08 19.26
CA VAL A 94 -3.03 9.80 20.38
C VAL A 94 -2.29 8.87 21.33
N ARG A 95 -2.01 9.36 22.55
CA ARG A 95 -1.29 8.62 23.60
C ARG A 95 0.16 8.22 23.27
N PHE A 96 0.79 8.89 22.30
CA PHE A 96 2.22 8.79 22.10
C PHE A 96 2.93 9.94 22.80
N ASP A 97 3.58 9.63 23.92
CA ASP A 97 4.33 10.54 24.76
C ASP A 97 5.64 9.87 25.21
N GLU A 98 6.46 10.59 25.98
CA GLU A 98 7.72 10.06 26.48
C GLU A 98 7.55 8.77 27.30
N ARG A 99 6.50 8.68 28.13
CA ARG A 99 6.25 7.48 28.92
C ARG A 99 5.99 6.29 28.01
N ARG A 100 5.20 6.48 26.94
CA ARG A 100 4.91 5.43 25.96
C ARG A 100 6.18 4.97 25.22
N ILE A 101 7.06 5.89 24.86
CA ILE A 101 8.37 5.55 24.27
C ILE A 101 9.16 4.62 25.22
N GLU A 102 9.27 5.01 26.49
CA GLU A 102 9.98 4.24 27.52
C GLU A 102 9.38 2.85 27.75
N THR A 103 8.04 2.73 27.79
CA THR A 103 7.40 1.43 28.03
C THR A 103 7.51 0.49 26.83
N LEU A 104 7.45 1.02 25.61
CA LEU A 104 7.67 0.24 24.39
C LEU A 104 9.11 -0.26 24.30
N TYR A 105 10.08 0.58 24.64
CA TYR A 105 11.50 0.20 24.70
C TYR A 105 11.73 -0.91 25.72
N LYS A 106 11.20 -0.75 26.95
CA LYS A 106 11.29 -1.78 27.99
C LYS A 106 10.59 -3.09 27.62
N ALA A 107 9.58 -3.05 26.76
CA ALA A 107 8.93 -4.25 26.25
C ALA A 107 9.80 -5.01 25.23
N GLY A 108 10.86 -4.40 24.70
CA GLY A 108 11.79 -5.01 23.75
C GLY A 108 11.48 -4.72 22.29
N LEU A 109 10.86 -3.57 21.99
CA LEU A 109 10.65 -3.09 20.62
C LEU A 109 11.98 -2.64 19.98
N ASP A 110 12.27 -3.08 18.75
CA ASP A 110 13.50 -2.68 18.04
C ASP A 110 13.28 -1.48 17.11
N GLU A 111 12.14 -1.46 16.42
CA GLU A 111 11.88 -0.52 15.34
C GLU A 111 10.45 0.02 15.38
N ILE A 112 10.32 1.30 15.08
CA ILE A 112 9.03 1.97 14.97
C ILE A 112 8.91 2.65 13.60
N GLN A 113 7.80 2.36 12.92
CA GLN A 113 7.42 3.00 11.67
C GLN A 113 6.29 3.98 11.93
N ILE A 114 6.53 5.27 11.69
CA ILE A 114 5.68 6.38 12.11
C ILE A 114 5.19 7.17 10.89
N SER A 115 3.88 7.36 10.79
CA SER A 115 3.26 8.29 9.83
C SER A 115 3.54 9.76 10.18
N LEU A 116 4.61 10.30 9.62
CA LEU A 116 5.16 11.61 9.97
C LEU A 116 4.82 12.74 8.98
N HIS A 117 4.83 12.47 7.68
CA HIS A 117 4.36 13.35 6.60
C HIS A 117 5.05 14.73 6.43
N THR A 118 5.50 15.41 7.47
CA THR A 118 6.24 16.67 7.44
C THR A 118 6.83 16.98 8.82
N THR A 119 7.97 17.66 8.86
CA THR A 119 8.55 18.22 10.10
C THR A 119 7.99 19.60 10.44
N LYS A 120 7.23 20.23 9.54
CA LYS A 120 6.62 21.55 9.75
C LYS A 120 5.35 21.40 10.58
N ARG A 121 5.41 21.82 11.84
CA ARG A 121 4.32 21.69 12.84
C ARG A 121 2.95 22.13 12.32
N LYS A 122 2.85 23.36 11.81
CA LYS A 122 1.58 23.93 11.32
C LYS A 122 1.03 23.11 10.15
N VAL A 123 1.87 22.78 9.18
CA VAL A 123 1.50 21.94 8.03
C VAL A 123 1.02 20.56 8.50
N ARG A 124 1.66 19.96 9.50
CA ARG A 124 1.24 18.67 10.07
C ARG A 124 -0.13 18.75 10.74
N VAL A 125 -0.41 19.81 11.52
CA VAL A 125 -1.72 20.05 12.13
C VAL A 125 -2.82 20.18 11.08
N GLU A 126 -2.55 20.89 9.97
CA GLU A 126 -3.48 21.04 8.86
C GLU A 126 -3.70 19.72 8.10
N LEU A 127 -2.62 19.02 7.74
CA LEU A 127 -2.65 17.72 7.06
C LEU A 127 -3.44 16.67 7.84
N MET A 128 -3.22 16.58 9.15
CA MET A 128 -3.83 15.59 10.02
C MET A 128 -5.18 16.05 10.61
N ARG A 129 -5.52 17.33 10.45
CA ARG A 129 -6.66 18.01 11.08
C ARG A 129 -6.75 17.70 12.59
N ASN A 130 -5.61 17.75 13.27
CA ASN A 130 -5.49 17.46 14.69
C ASN A 130 -4.45 18.40 15.33
N LYS A 131 -4.88 19.19 16.32
CA LYS A 131 -4.01 20.15 17.03
C LYS A 131 -2.85 19.48 17.77
N ASN A 132 -3.00 18.22 18.18
CA ASN A 132 -1.94 17.48 18.86
C ASN A 132 -0.89 16.94 17.87
N ALA A 133 -1.10 17.09 16.56
CA ALA A 133 -0.28 16.44 15.56
C ALA A 133 1.18 16.90 15.52
N GLU A 134 1.43 18.10 16.01
CA GLU A 134 2.77 18.67 16.08
C GLU A 134 3.66 18.06 17.16
N LYS A 135 3.08 17.42 18.18
CA LYS A 135 3.82 16.94 19.37
C LYS A 135 4.86 15.88 19.04
N ILE A 136 4.57 15.03 18.05
CA ILE A 136 5.53 14.02 17.60
C ILE A 136 6.87 14.63 17.20
N ILE A 137 6.89 15.87 16.67
CA ILE A 137 8.10 16.53 16.22
C ILE A 137 9.07 16.77 17.39
N ASP A 138 8.54 17.05 18.58
CA ASP A 138 9.33 17.19 19.82
C ASP A 138 9.86 15.85 20.33
N LEU A 139 9.10 14.77 20.08
CA LEU A 139 9.43 13.44 20.58
C LEU A 139 10.45 12.72 19.70
N LEU A 140 10.58 13.08 18.41
CA LEU A 140 11.45 12.39 17.44
C LEU A 140 12.87 12.13 17.94
N PRO A 141 13.60 13.11 18.53
CA PRO A 141 14.94 12.85 19.08
C PRO A 141 14.95 11.70 20.09
N LYS A 142 13.98 11.66 21.01
CA LYS A 142 13.86 10.58 21.99
C LYS A 142 13.45 9.26 21.35
N VAL A 143 12.62 9.29 20.31
CA VAL A 143 12.23 8.08 19.56
C VAL A 143 13.46 7.44 18.91
N VAL A 144 14.31 8.22 18.23
CA VAL A 144 15.49 7.69 17.52
C VAL A 144 16.57 7.18 18.48
N GLU A 145 16.63 7.70 19.71
CA GLU A 145 17.54 7.20 20.75
C GLU A 145 17.18 5.77 21.20
N HIS A 146 15.90 5.42 21.15
CA HIS A 146 15.40 4.13 21.66
C HIS A 146 15.14 3.12 20.56
N PHE A 147 14.78 3.56 19.35
CA PHE A 147 14.33 2.71 18.27
C PHE A 147 15.00 3.07 16.95
N ARG A 148 15.24 2.04 16.14
CA ARG A 148 15.35 2.27 14.70
C ARG A 148 14.03 2.92 14.23
N THR A 149 14.13 4.04 13.52
CA THR A 149 12.95 4.83 13.17
C THR A 149 12.77 4.92 11.67
N ILE A 150 11.59 4.51 11.20
CA ILE A 150 11.12 4.72 9.83
C ILE A 150 10.05 5.81 9.83
N ALA A 151 10.21 6.83 9.00
CA ALA A 151 9.22 7.89 8.83
C ALA A 151 8.49 7.76 7.49
N ASP A 152 7.19 7.49 7.55
CA ASP A 152 6.33 7.44 6.36
C ASP A 152 5.77 8.83 6.04
N ILE A 153 5.86 9.20 4.77
CA ILE A 153 5.40 10.48 4.25
C ILE A 153 4.45 10.24 3.10
N ILE A 154 3.17 10.56 3.30
CA ILE A 154 2.22 10.69 2.20
C ILE A 154 2.39 12.08 1.61
N LEU A 155 2.77 12.15 0.33
CA LEU A 155 2.96 13.39 -0.40
C LEU A 155 1.60 13.94 -0.84
N VAL A 156 1.24 15.10 -0.32
CA VAL A 156 -0.04 15.77 -0.58
C VAL A 156 0.21 17.13 -1.23
N PRO A 157 -0.31 17.34 -2.46
CA PRO A 157 -0.16 18.62 -3.15
C PRO A 157 -0.69 19.79 -2.32
N GLY A 158 0.06 20.89 -2.30
CA GLY A 158 -0.26 22.08 -1.51
C GLY A 158 0.15 22.02 -0.04
N TYR A 159 0.71 20.91 0.45
CA TYR A 159 1.14 20.77 1.85
C TYR A 159 2.63 20.50 2.00
N ASN A 160 3.10 19.31 1.60
CA ASN A 160 4.46 18.85 1.91
C ASN A 160 5.31 18.51 0.68
N VAL A 161 4.72 18.53 -0.53
CA VAL A 161 5.43 18.17 -1.77
C VAL A 161 6.60 19.11 -2.04
N ARG A 162 6.38 20.43 -2.03
CA ARG A 162 7.44 21.43 -2.34
C ARG A 162 8.48 21.57 -1.23
N ASP A 163 8.14 21.12 -0.04
CA ASP A 163 9.01 21.22 1.15
C ASP A 163 9.81 19.93 1.38
N ILE A 164 9.67 18.92 0.52
CA ILE A 164 10.19 17.58 0.79
C ILE A 164 11.70 17.57 1.06
N GLY A 165 12.49 18.41 0.36
CA GLY A 165 13.92 18.50 0.60
C GLY A 165 14.29 19.05 1.98
N GLU A 166 13.53 20.02 2.49
CA GLU A 166 13.70 20.54 3.85
C GLU A 166 13.29 19.50 4.89
N ILE A 167 12.19 18.79 4.63
CA ILE A 167 11.70 17.72 5.50
C ILE A 167 12.76 16.62 5.61
N LEU A 168 13.31 16.15 4.49
CA LEU A 168 14.34 15.11 4.46
C LEU A 168 15.60 15.51 5.24
N ARG A 169 16.15 16.71 4.99
CA ARG A 169 17.30 17.24 5.75
C ARG A 169 17.00 17.29 7.25
N LYS A 170 15.80 17.70 7.63
CA LYS A 170 15.46 17.81 9.04
C LYS A 170 15.33 16.44 9.72
N LEU A 171 14.85 15.43 9.00
CA LEU A 171 14.77 14.06 9.51
C LEU A 171 16.13 13.40 9.62
N ASP A 172 17.01 13.69 8.67
CA ASP A 172 18.42 13.31 8.72
C ASP A 172 19.12 13.91 9.95
N GLU A 173 18.95 15.22 10.20
CA GLU A 173 19.44 15.90 11.41
C GLU A 173 18.91 15.28 12.71
N PHE A 174 17.66 14.78 12.70
CA PHE A 174 17.08 14.09 13.86
C PHE A 174 17.57 12.66 14.02
N GLY A 175 18.37 12.10 13.11
CA GLY A 175 18.83 10.71 13.19
C GLY A 175 17.76 9.68 12.83
N VAL A 176 16.74 10.08 12.05
CA VAL A 176 15.78 9.11 11.49
C VAL A 176 16.52 8.20 10.52
N HIS A 177 16.24 6.90 10.59
CA HIS A 177 17.08 5.92 9.88
C HIS A 177 16.58 5.64 8.46
N GLU A 178 15.28 5.77 8.23
CA GLU A 178 14.66 5.56 6.92
C GLU A 178 13.45 6.46 6.73
N VAL A 179 13.29 7.01 5.53
CA VAL A 179 12.09 7.73 5.11
C VAL A 179 11.48 7.02 3.91
N ARG A 180 10.17 6.81 3.95
CA ARG A 180 9.39 6.25 2.84
C ARG A 180 8.42 7.29 2.32
N LEU A 181 8.55 7.63 1.05
CA LEU A 181 7.69 8.61 0.41
C LEU A 181 6.64 7.89 -0.42
N PHE A 182 5.36 8.17 -0.19
CA PHE A 182 4.26 7.59 -0.93
C PHE A 182 3.46 8.71 -1.62
N PRO A 183 3.10 8.56 -2.91
CA PRO A 183 2.16 9.48 -3.53
C PRO A 183 0.78 9.31 -2.86
N ILE A 184 0.03 10.40 -2.70
CA ILE A 184 -1.35 10.29 -2.21
C ILE A 184 -2.22 9.48 -3.17
N GLY A 185 -2.90 8.46 -2.65
CA GLY A 185 -4.01 7.81 -3.34
C GLY A 185 -5.29 8.61 -3.19
N VAL A 186 -5.93 8.95 -4.30
CA VAL A 186 -7.15 9.77 -4.32
C VAL A 186 -8.29 9.05 -5.03
N THR A 187 -9.49 9.23 -4.50
CA THR A 187 -10.78 8.76 -5.02
C THR A 187 -11.60 9.99 -5.40
N ARG A 188 -12.78 9.82 -6.03
CA ARG A 188 -13.72 10.94 -6.24
C ARG A 188 -14.26 11.57 -4.95
N PHE A 189 -14.06 10.90 -3.80
CA PHE A 189 -14.49 11.38 -2.48
C PHE A 189 -13.36 12.10 -1.72
N SER A 190 -12.15 12.15 -2.28
CA SER A 190 -11.01 12.82 -1.66
C SER A 190 -11.22 14.34 -1.57
N LYS A 191 -10.67 14.94 -0.51
CA LYS A 191 -10.66 16.40 -0.30
C LYS A 191 -9.52 17.10 -1.07
N THR A 192 -8.76 16.36 -1.88
CA THR A 192 -7.54 16.83 -2.55
C THR A 192 -7.34 16.10 -3.88
N ARG A 193 -6.37 16.57 -4.67
CA ARG A 193 -6.03 16.09 -6.02
C ARG A 193 -4.81 15.14 -5.99
N PRO A 194 -4.60 14.32 -7.03
CA PRO A 194 -3.36 13.54 -7.15
C PRO A 194 -2.16 14.46 -7.42
N LEU A 195 -0.94 13.93 -7.27
CA LEU A 195 0.28 14.64 -7.70
C LEU A 195 0.26 14.84 -9.22
N SER A 196 0.75 15.99 -9.68
CA SER A 196 1.03 16.20 -11.09
C SER A 196 2.33 15.50 -11.51
N LYS A 197 2.53 15.33 -12.82
CA LYS A 197 3.78 14.75 -13.36
C LYS A 197 4.99 15.60 -12.96
N GLU A 198 4.86 16.93 -12.96
CA GLU A 198 5.91 17.85 -12.55
C GLU A 198 6.24 17.71 -11.06
N GLU A 199 5.23 17.48 -10.21
CA GLU A 199 5.42 17.23 -8.78
C GLU A 199 6.11 15.90 -8.52
N LEU A 200 5.72 14.83 -9.22
CA LEU A 200 6.40 13.52 -9.15
C LEU A 200 7.87 13.62 -9.59
N GLN A 201 8.14 14.28 -10.72
CA GLN A 201 9.49 14.51 -11.21
C GLN A 201 10.31 15.38 -10.25
N TYR A 202 9.70 16.38 -9.64
CA TYR A 202 10.34 17.20 -8.62
C TYR A 202 10.77 16.35 -7.42
N VAL A 203 9.85 15.55 -6.86
CA VAL A 203 10.16 14.66 -5.74
C VAL A 203 11.26 13.67 -6.11
N LYS A 204 11.20 13.05 -7.30
CA LYS A 204 12.23 12.12 -7.79
C LYS A 204 13.62 12.76 -7.78
N ARG A 205 13.77 13.98 -8.31
CA ARG A 205 15.06 14.70 -8.28
C ARG A 205 15.55 14.96 -6.86
N ILE A 206 14.67 15.40 -5.96
CA ILE A 206 15.05 15.64 -4.57
C ILE A 206 15.46 14.35 -3.86
N VAL A 207 14.82 13.22 -4.16
CA VAL A 207 15.21 11.91 -3.63
C VAL A 207 16.59 11.51 -4.15
N GLU A 208 16.86 11.65 -5.46
CA GLU A 208 18.17 11.36 -6.06
C GLU A 208 19.29 12.24 -5.48
N GLU A 209 19.00 13.50 -5.19
CA GLU A 209 19.92 14.41 -4.51
C GLU A 209 20.12 14.02 -3.03
N GLY A 210 19.04 13.71 -2.33
CA GLY A 210 19.06 13.31 -0.92
C GLY A 210 19.85 12.03 -0.70
N GLN A 211 19.67 11.02 -1.56
CA GLN A 211 20.39 9.74 -1.49
C GLN A 211 21.91 9.88 -1.65
N LYS A 212 22.39 10.98 -2.23
CA LYS A 212 23.84 11.26 -2.39
C LYS A 212 24.42 12.05 -1.23
N ASN A 213 23.60 12.84 -0.55
CA ASN A 213 24.06 13.91 0.34
C ASN A 213 23.63 13.74 1.80
N LEU A 214 22.72 12.82 2.09
CA LEU A 214 22.17 12.57 3.42
C LEU A 214 22.47 11.13 3.85
N ASP A 215 22.59 10.91 5.16
CA ASP A 215 22.85 9.58 5.73
C ASP A 215 21.55 8.76 5.85
N ILE A 216 20.41 9.43 5.94
CA ILE A 216 19.09 8.81 6.00
C ILE A 216 18.79 8.01 4.73
N LYS A 217 18.30 6.76 4.91
CA LYS A 217 17.84 5.95 3.79
C LYS A 217 16.52 6.50 3.25
N ILE A 218 16.48 6.87 1.96
CA ILE A 218 15.26 7.37 1.32
C ILE A 218 14.72 6.30 0.35
N VAL A 219 13.47 5.90 0.57
CA VAL A 219 12.76 4.89 -0.21
C VAL A 219 11.57 5.53 -0.91
N ILE A 220 11.49 5.34 -2.23
CA ILE A 220 10.29 5.57 -3.03
C ILE A 220 9.79 4.22 -3.55
N PRO A 221 8.49 3.91 -3.41
CA PRO A 221 7.92 2.69 -3.93
C PRO A 221 7.80 2.71 -5.46
N PRO A 222 7.71 1.54 -6.12
CA PRO A 222 7.62 1.40 -7.58
C PRO A 222 6.44 2.14 -8.21
N ILE A 223 5.35 2.38 -7.46
CA ILE A 223 4.24 3.21 -7.94
C ILE A 223 4.69 4.60 -8.43
N PHE A 224 5.80 5.15 -7.94
CA PHE A 224 6.38 6.38 -8.51
C PHE A 224 6.77 6.21 -9.98
N GLN A 225 7.44 5.11 -10.30
CA GLN A 225 7.84 4.79 -11.66
C GLN A 225 6.59 4.56 -12.51
N SER A 226 5.58 3.86 -11.99
CA SER A 226 4.32 3.62 -12.70
C SER A 226 3.59 4.93 -13.02
N LEU A 227 3.50 5.85 -12.05
CA LEU A 227 2.88 7.17 -12.24
C LEU A 227 3.66 8.06 -13.22
N LEU A 228 4.96 7.85 -13.36
CA LEU A 228 5.79 8.55 -14.35
C LEU A 228 5.76 7.88 -15.74
N GLY A 229 5.21 6.66 -15.85
CA GLY A 229 5.23 5.85 -17.06
C GLY A 229 6.59 5.17 -17.31
N GLU A 230 7.37 4.96 -16.26
CA GLU A 230 8.75 4.44 -16.30
C GLU A 230 8.88 3.03 -15.70
N PHE A 231 7.79 2.45 -15.22
CA PHE A 231 7.80 1.13 -14.58
C PHE A 231 8.02 0.01 -15.61
N MET A 232 9.02 -0.84 -15.35
CA MET A 232 9.32 -2.02 -16.14
C MET A 232 9.72 -3.19 -15.24
N LEU A 233 9.21 -4.38 -15.55
CA LEU A 233 9.62 -5.62 -14.93
C LEU A 233 10.83 -6.20 -15.67
N PRO A 234 11.72 -6.94 -14.97
CA PRO A 234 12.95 -7.49 -15.55
C PRO A 234 12.68 -8.78 -16.34
N PHE A 235 11.64 -8.80 -17.16
CA PHE A 235 11.28 -9.93 -18.01
C PHE A 235 11.25 -9.50 -19.48
N GLU A 236 11.77 -10.39 -20.33
CA GLU A 236 11.55 -10.30 -21.77
C GLU A 236 10.08 -10.60 -22.12
N PRO A 237 9.57 -10.09 -23.25
CA PRO A 237 8.23 -10.43 -23.72
C PRO A 237 8.01 -11.94 -23.84
N PHE A 238 6.86 -12.41 -23.37
CA PHE A 238 6.41 -13.78 -23.51
C PHE A 238 5.77 -13.98 -24.89
N GLU A 239 6.39 -14.83 -25.70
CA GLU A 239 5.93 -15.20 -27.04
C GLU A 239 4.87 -16.30 -26.97
N ILE A 240 3.68 -15.96 -26.46
CA ILE A 240 2.57 -16.91 -26.28
C ILE A 240 1.57 -16.76 -27.44
N GLU A 241 1.24 -17.88 -28.07
CA GLU A 241 0.16 -18.00 -29.04
C GLU A 241 -0.92 -18.93 -28.48
N SER A 242 -2.17 -18.70 -28.85
CA SER A 242 -3.31 -19.47 -28.37
C SER A 242 -4.30 -19.70 -29.50
N GLU A 243 -4.85 -20.92 -29.57
CA GLU A 243 -5.88 -21.30 -30.55
C GLU A 243 -7.28 -20.80 -30.17
N PHE A 244 -7.47 -20.40 -28.90
CA PHE A 244 -8.69 -19.80 -28.37
C PHE A 244 -8.42 -18.38 -27.82
N PRO A 245 -9.45 -17.53 -27.69
CA PRO A 245 -9.27 -16.16 -27.19
C PRO A 245 -8.76 -16.14 -25.75
N VAL A 246 -7.68 -15.41 -25.51
CA VAL A 246 -7.08 -15.19 -24.19
C VAL A 246 -6.97 -13.70 -23.91
N TYR A 247 -7.53 -13.26 -22.78
CA TYR A 247 -7.50 -11.88 -22.34
C TYR A 247 -6.81 -11.74 -20.98
N ILE A 248 -5.94 -10.75 -20.84
CA ILE A 248 -5.31 -10.40 -19.57
C ILE A 248 -5.86 -9.06 -19.09
N PHE A 249 -6.57 -9.06 -17.97
CA PHE A 249 -7.13 -7.84 -17.38
C PHE A 249 -6.13 -7.24 -16.41
N THR A 250 -5.97 -5.92 -16.42
CA THR A 250 -5.08 -5.21 -15.49
C THR A 250 -5.52 -3.78 -15.25
N GLY A 251 -4.99 -3.14 -14.22
CA GLY A 251 -5.24 -1.72 -13.92
C GLY A 251 -4.45 -0.77 -14.83
N GLU A 252 -4.88 0.49 -14.89
CA GLU A 252 -4.27 1.54 -15.73
C GLU A 252 -2.76 1.71 -15.51
N LEU A 253 -2.27 1.61 -14.27
CA LEU A 253 -0.85 1.81 -13.95
C LEU A 253 0.06 0.67 -14.43
N ALA A 254 -0.46 -0.56 -14.49
CA ALA A 254 0.31 -1.72 -14.92
C ALA A 254 0.10 -2.04 -16.41
N TYR A 255 -0.94 -1.48 -17.04
CA TYR A 255 -1.30 -1.78 -18.42
C TYR A 255 -0.15 -1.66 -19.43
N PRO A 256 0.65 -0.58 -19.47
CA PRO A 256 1.73 -0.46 -20.44
C PRO A 256 2.74 -1.62 -20.34
N GLU A 257 3.06 -2.01 -19.11
CA GLU A 257 4.05 -3.06 -18.84
C GLU A 257 3.49 -4.46 -19.13
N ILE A 258 2.24 -4.74 -18.75
CA ILE A 258 1.59 -6.01 -19.10
C ILE A 258 1.45 -6.14 -20.61
N LYS A 259 1.12 -5.06 -21.33
CA LYS A 259 1.06 -5.08 -22.80
C LYS A 259 2.44 -5.31 -23.44
N ARG A 260 3.51 -4.78 -22.86
CA ARG A 260 4.89 -5.07 -23.27
C ARG A 260 5.24 -6.54 -23.09
N LEU A 261 4.85 -7.13 -21.96
CA LEU A 261 5.14 -8.52 -21.61
C LEU A 261 4.34 -9.54 -22.44
N PHE A 262 3.13 -9.21 -22.86
CA PHE A 262 2.27 -10.11 -23.63
C PHE A 262 1.85 -9.49 -24.96
N PRO A 263 2.80 -9.27 -25.90
CA PRO A 263 2.52 -8.55 -27.14
C PRO A 263 1.52 -9.29 -28.05
N LYS A 264 1.50 -10.62 -27.98
CA LYS A 264 0.65 -11.51 -28.78
C LYS A 264 -0.72 -11.81 -28.17
N LEU A 265 -0.94 -11.46 -26.90
CA LEU A 265 -2.23 -11.62 -26.24
C LEU A 265 -2.98 -10.28 -26.14
N GLU A 266 -4.30 -10.35 -26.00
CA GLU A 266 -5.12 -9.16 -25.76
C GLU A 266 -5.06 -8.77 -24.29
N VAL A 267 -4.55 -7.56 -24.03
CA VAL A 267 -4.48 -6.99 -22.68
C VAL A 267 -5.56 -5.93 -22.56
N ILE A 268 -6.42 -6.07 -21.55
CA ILE A 268 -7.56 -5.20 -21.29
C ILE A 268 -7.23 -4.29 -20.12
N MET A 269 -7.15 -2.99 -20.39
CA MET A 269 -7.02 -1.96 -19.37
C MET A 269 -8.38 -1.72 -18.69
N VAL A 270 -8.47 -2.05 -17.41
CA VAL A 270 -9.67 -1.84 -16.60
C VAL A 270 -9.53 -0.55 -15.82
N LYS A 271 -10.38 0.44 -16.13
CA LYS A 271 -10.49 1.67 -15.36
C LYS A 271 -11.25 1.44 -14.06
N ASN A 272 -10.76 1.98 -12.94
CA ASN A 272 -11.46 1.87 -11.67
C ASN A 272 -12.51 2.98 -11.52
N GLU A 273 -13.76 2.73 -11.92
CA GLU A 273 -14.83 3.72 -11.77
C GLU A 273 -15.51 3.65 -10.40
N PHE A 274 -15.41 2.51 -9.72
CA PHE A 274 -15.97 2.33 -8.38
C PHE A 274 -15.45 3.37 -7.38
N PHE A 275 -14.13 3.62 -7.38
CA PHE A 275 -13.48 4.67 -6.60
C PHE A 275 -13.40 6.02 -7.34
N GLY A 276 -13.96 6.12 -8.55
CA GLY A 276 -14.14 7.39 -9.26
C GLY A 276 -13.06 7.74 -10.29
N GLY A 277 -12.29 6.78 -10.76
CA GLY A 277 -11.46 6.90 -11.96
C GLY A 277 -10.06 7.44 -11.77
N ASN A 278 -9.69 7.82 -10.54
CA ASN A 278 -8.35 8.35 -10.23
C ASN A 278 -7.41 7.29 -9.61
N ILE A 279 -7.91 6.06 -9.42
CA ILE A 279 -7.14 4.92 -8.92
C ILE A 279 -6.83 3.99 -10.08
N GLY A 280 -5.55 3.83 -10.42
CA GLY A 280 -5.14 2.97 -11.53
C GLY A 280 -4.52 1.63 -11.13
N THR A 281 -4.51 1.26 -9.85
CA THR A 281 -3.90 -0.01 -9.39
C THR A 281 -4.84 -1.20 -9.62
N ALA A 282 -4.28 -2.34 -10.02
CA ALA A 282 -5.02 -3.58 -10.22
C ALA A 282 -5.67 -4.10 -8.92
N GLY A 283 -4.99 -3.94 -7.78
CA GLY A 283 -5.48 -4.43 -6.48
C GLY A 283 -6.68 -3.69 -5.90
N LEU A 284 -7.13 -2.60 -6.52
CA LEU A 284 -8.32 -1.87 -6.13
C LEU A 284 -9.48 -2.05 -7.12
N LEU A 285 -9.28 -2.80 -8.21
CA LEU A 285 -10.35 -3.14 -9.15
C LEU A 285 -11.48 -3.90 -8.46
N THR A 286 -12.69 -3.67 -8.94
CA THR A 286 -13.91 -4.30 -8.43
C THR A 286 -14.52 -5.26 -9.44
N ALA A 287 -15.45 -6.11 -9.01
CA ALA A 287 -16.17 -6.98 -9.92
C ALA A 287 -17.00 -6.16 -10.92
N GLN A 288 -17.60 -5.04 -10.49
CA GLN A 288 -18.28 -4.11 -11.38
C GLN A 288 -17.36 -3.55 -12.48
N ASP A 289 -16.14 -3.16 -12.13
CA ASP A 289 -15.17 -2.65 -13.10
C ASP A 289 -14.80 -3.72 -14.13
N VAL A 290 -14.54 -4.95 -13.67
CA VAL A 290 -14.23 -6.09 -14.55
C VAL A 290 -15.41 -6.44 -15.45
N LEU A 291 -16.62 -6.61 -14.89
CA LEU A 291 -17.82 -6.98 -15.63
C LEU A 291 -18.19 -5.94 -16.69
N ARG A 292 -17.89 -4.65 -16.47
CA ARG A 292 -18.06 -3.60 -17.49
C ARG A 292 -17.21 -3.86 -18.73
N GLU A 293 -15.97 -4.31 -18.55
CA GLU A 293 -15.08 -4.64 -19.65
C GLU A 293 -15.43 -5.99 -20.28
N VAL A 294 -15.77 -7.01 -19.47
CA VAL A 294 -16.23 -8.33 -19.96
C VAL A 294 -17.45 -8.21 -20.87
N LYS A 295 -18.39 -7.31 -20.57
CA LYS A 295 -19.58 -7.08 -21.42
C LYS A 295 -19.23 -6.72 -22.87
N LYS A 296 -18.07 -6.11 -23.10
CA LYS A 296 -17.60 -5.69 -24.43
C LYS A 296 -16.97 -6.84 -25.22
N LEU A 297 -16.61 -7.94 -24.56
CA LEU A 297 -16.04 -9.12 -25.19
C LEU A 297 -17.12 -9.93 -25.94
N PRO A 298 -16.74 -10.63 -27.02
CA PRO A 298 -17.65 -11.53 -27.73
C PRO A 298 -18.05 -12.73 -26.84
N GLU A 299 -19.11 -13.42 -27.22
CA GLU A 299 -19.45 -14.73 -26.67
C GLU A 299 -18.67 -15.80 -27.45
N VAL A 300 -18.10 -16.78 -26.75
CA VAL A 300 -17.25 -17.82 -27.32
C VAL A 300 -17.62 -19.20 -26.78
N GLU A 301 -17.24 -20.27 -27.47
CA GLU A 301 -17.39 -21.64 -26.94
C GLU A 301 -16.35 -21.93 -25.85
N LEU A 302 -15.12 -21.44 -26.04
CA LEU A 302 -14.03 -21.54 -25.09
C LEU A 302 -13.12 -20.31 -25.23
N GLY A 303 -12.81 -19.69 -24.10
CA GLY A 303 -11.77 -18.69 -23.98
C GLY A 303 -11.29 -18.58 -22.54
N VAL A 304 -10.20 -17.84 -22.31
CA VAL A 304 -9.61 -17.66 -20.97
C VAL A 304 -9.47 -16.18 -20.65
N ILE A 305 -9.85 -15.79 -19.44
CA ILE A 305 -9.60 -14.47 -18.87
C ILE A 305 -8.68 -14.62 -17.66
N PHE A 306 -7.55 -13.92 -17.66
CA PHE A 306 -6.71 -13.73 -16.48
C PHE A 306 -7.08 -12.45 -15.76
N LEU A 307 -7.53 -12.58 -14.51
CA LEU A 307 -7.71 -11.45 -13.60
C LEU A 307 -6.50 -11.30 -12.66
N PRO A 308 -6.16 -10.09 -12.20
CA PRO A 308 -5.12 -9.90 -11.19
C PRO A 308 -5.58 -10.48 -9.84
N GLU A 309 -4.83 -11.41 -9.26
CA GLU A 309 -5.20 -11.99 -7.94
C GLU A 309 -5.28 -10.91 -6.85
N LEU A 310 -4.48 -9.86 -6.97
CA LEU A 310 -4.45 -8.73 -6.05
C LEU A 310 -5.79 -7.99 -5.91
N MET A 311 -6.74 -8.15 -6.83
CA MET A 311 -8.06 -7.52 -6.72
C MET A 311 -8.98 -8.20 -5.68
N PHE A 312 -8.62 -9.40 -5.23
CA PHE A 312 -9.39 -10.19 -4.26
C PHE A 312 -8.80 -10.04 -2.85
N TYR A 313 -9.70 -9.82 -1.89
CA TYR A 313 -9.40 -9.74 -0.46
C TYR A 313 -9.99 -10.98 0.20
N GLY A 314 -9.18 -12.02 0.33
CA GLY A 314 -9.69 -13.38 0.51
C GLY A 314 -10.49 -13.79 -0.72
N ASP A 315 -11.71 -14.28 -0.54
CA ASP A 315 -12.59 -14.69 -1.65
C ASP A 315 -13.47 -13.57 -2.22
N LEU A 316 -13.30 -12.32 -1.78
CA LEU A 316 -14.21 -11.23 -2.10
C LEU A 316 -13.52 -10.06 -2.81
N THR A 317 -14.22 -9.45 -3.77
CA THR A 317 -13.87 -8.12 -4.28
C THR A 317 -14.34 -7.03 -3.32
N LEU A 318 -13.83 -5.80 -3.47
CA LEU A 318 -14.18 -4.66 -2.59
C LEU A 318 -15.65 -4.22 -2.67
N ASP A 319 -16.36 -4.64 -3.72
CA ASP A 319 -17.78 -4.37 -3.96
C ASP A 319 -18.69 -5.57 -3.64
N GLY A 320 -18.17 -6.64 -3.00
CA GLY A 320 -19.01 -7.68 -2.41
C GLY A 320 -19.16 -8.97 -3.20
N TRP A 321 -18.54 -9.09 -4.38
CA TRP A 321 -18.66 -10.32 -5.17
C TRP A 321 -17.72 -11.39 -4.65
N LYS A 322 -18.22 -12.63 -4.54
CA LYS A 322 -17.36 -13.79 -4.37
C LYS A 322 -16.66 -14.11 -5.68
N LYS A 323 -15.43 -14.59 -5.57
CA LYS A 323 -14.62 -15.10 -6.70
C LYS A 323 -15.42 -16.09 -7.55
N SER A 324 -16.06 -17.08 -6.91
CA SER A 324 -16.92 -18.08 -7.57
C SER A 324 -18.07 -17.45 -8.36
N ASP A 325 -18.74 -16.46 -7.79
CA ASP A 325 -19.94 -15.86 -8.39
C ASP A 325 -19.57 -15.00 -9.60
N LEU A 326 -18.46 -14.27 -9.51
CA LEU A 326 -17.90 -13.52 -10.62
C LEU A 326 -17.48 -14.46 -11.76
N PHE A 327 -16.79 -15.55 -11.43
CA PHE A 327 -16.23 -16.47 -12.44
C PHE A 327 -17.34 -17.22 -13.15
N ASN A 328 -18.29 -17.76 -12.39
CA ASN A 328 -19.46 -18.44 -12.95
C ASN A 328 -20.28 -17.51 -13.84
N LYS A 329 -20.46 -16.25 -13.45
CA LYS A 329 -21.17 -15.27 -14.28
C LYS A 329 -20.46 -15.04 -15.61
N ILE A 330 -19.15 -14.83 -15.58
CA ILE A 330 -18.34 -14.63 -16.80
C ILE A 330 -18.40 -15.87 -17.71
N LEU A 331 -18.28 -17.06 -17.14
CA LEU A 331 -18.37 -18.32 -17.88
C LEU A 331 -19.75 -18.51 -18.53
N VAL A 332 -20.83 -18.34 -17.77
CA VAL A 332 -22.19 -18.58 -18.26
C VAL A 332 -22.63 -17.52 -19.27
N GLU A 333 -22.24 -16.26 -19.09
CA GLU A 333 -22.66 -15.17 -19.97
C GLU A 333 -21.80 -15.03 -21.22
N LYS A 334 -20.54 -15.49 -21.19
CA LYS A 334 -19.58 -15.21 -22.26
C LYS A 334 -18.72 -16.40 -22.74
N GLY A 335 -18.72 -17.52 -22.00
CA GLY A 335 -17.93 -18.71 -22.35
C GLY A 335 -16.45 -18.64 -21.96
N TYR A 336 -16.06 -17.68 -21.10
CA TYR A 336 -14.67 -17.56 -20.63
C TYR A 336 -14.46 -18.28 -19.30
N VAL A 337 -13.46 -19.15 -19.24
CA VAL A 337 -12.88 -19.65 -17.99
C VAL A 337 -12.04 -18.54 -17.38
N VAL A 338 -12.19 -18.31 -16.08
CA VAL A 338 -11.47 -17.25 -15.38
C VAL A 338 -10.39 -17.86 -14.51
N GLU A 339 -9.16 -17.40 -14.72
CA GLU A 339 -7.98 -17.72 -13.92
C GLU A 339 -7.44 -16.44 -13.26
N THR A 340 -6.64 -16.61 -12.22
CA THR A 340 -6.03 -15.49 -11.51
C THR A 340 -4.53 -15.64 -11.40
N ALA A 341 -3.80 -14.58 -11.74
CA ALA A 341 -2.36 -14.53 -11.60
C ALA A 341 -1.97 -13.47 -10.56
N LEU A 342 -1.09 -13.83 -9.64
CA LEU A 342 -0.49 -12.87 -8.71
C LEU A 342 0.65 -12.12 -9.42
N GLU A 343 1.44 -12.84 -10.21
CA GLU A 343 2.56 -12.29 -10.97
C GLU A 343 2.41 -12.63 -12.46
N PRO A 344 2.77 -11.72 -13.39
CA PRO A 344 2.54 -11.93 -14.82
C PRO A 344 3.23 -13.19 -15.35
N GLN A 345 4.44 -13.53 -14.88
CA GLN A 345 5.18 -14.70 -15.34
C GLN A 345 4.54 -16.05 -14.95
N GLU A 346 3.48 -16.05 -14.15
CA GLU A 346 2.71 -17.26 -13.85
C GLU A 346 1.79 -17.65 -15.03
N ILE A 347 1.34 -16.66 -15.81
CA ILE A 347 0.38 -16.82 -16.93
C ILE A 347 0.82 -17.87 -17.96
N PRO A 348 2.07 -17.87 -18.49
CA PRO A 348 2.49 -18.88 -19.46
C PRO A 348 2.27 -20.32 -18.97
N LYS A 349 2.68 -20.61 -17.73
CA LYS A 349 2.54 -21.94 -17.12
C LYS A 349 1.07 -22.31 -16.83
N MET A 350 0.22 -21.32 -16.55
CA MET A 350 -1.20 -21.55 -16.34
C MET A 350 -1.92 -21.89 -17.66
N LEU A 351 -1.49 -21.29 -18.78
CA LEU A 351 -2.05 -21.57 -20.10
C LEU A 351 -1.75 -22.99 -20.60
N GLU A 352 -0.66 -23.61 -20.16
CA GLU A 352 -0.34 -25.02 -20.48
C GLU A 352 -1.39 -26.04 -20.00
N ARG A 353 -2.36 -25.60 -19.17
CA ARG A 353 -3.43 -26.46 -18.64
C ARG A 353 -4.64 -26.59 -19.57
N PHE A 354 -4.71 -25.77 -20.63
CA PHE A 354 -5.87 -25.62 -21.49
C PHE A 354 -5.69 -26.27 -22.86
#